data_AF-A0A317X676-F1
#
_entry.id   AF-A0A317X676-F1
#
_cell.length_a   1.000
_cell.length_b   1.000
_cell.length_c   1.000
_cell.angle_alpha   90.00
_cell.angle_beta   90.00
_cell.angle_gamma   90.00
#
_symmetry.space_group_name_H-M   'P 1'
#
loop_
_entity.id
_entity.type
_entity.pdbx_description
1 polymer ?
#
loop_
_entity_poly.entity_id
_entity_poly.type
_entity_poly.pdbx_seq_one_letter_code
_entity_poly.pdbx_strand_id
1 'polypeptide(L)'
;MSSATASGADTGGSAKSREHNQGNQDRKYTPEQKAAVLRIRKCSTTAYYEILSLEKTASDGEIKKAYRKLSLMTHPDKNGYEGADEAFKLVARAFQVLSDPEKKSKYDKFGGDPDSRFTPSAGPSGASPFGGFGGGGFPRSGAGGSMYEEEISPEELFQRFFSGGFGNMGGGFSPFGGPQFVFNMGGGPGFRVHQFGGARPRRRPREANARAEPAPSTWSTFQQLLPLILLFVLPWISSLFSGSSTPAGPSYRFDAAVPPHTVHRTTPKLNIDYYVNPSDVEDYSARKFRQLDQRVEVDYVSKLRYECESEVHLRDRMLQDAQGWFFPDVEKIKEARAMELKNCRRLDSLKGKY
;
A
#
# COMPACT_ATOMS: atom_id res chain seq x y z
N MET A 1 -67.70 19.76 -34.32
CA MET A 1 -67.33 18.35 -34.53
C MET A 1 -65.91 18.34 -35.06
N SER A 2 -64.91 18.25 -34.18
CA SER A 2 -64.17 17.02 -33.81
C SER A 2 -62.73 17.22 -34.30
N SER A 3 -61.63 16.87 -33.66
CA SER A 3 -61.24 16.55 -32.30
C SER A 3 -59.70 16.68 -32.34
N ALA A 4 -59.08 17.18 -31.27
CA ALA A 4 -57.63 17.35 -31.16
C ALA A 4 -56.91 15.99 -31.09
N THR A 5 -55.71 15.89 -31.67
CA THR A 5 -54.75 14.81 -31.39
C THR A 5 -53.38 15.42 -31.11
N ALA A 6 -53.05 15.51 -29.82
CA ALA A 6 -51.69 15.69 -29.34
C ALA A 6 -51.08 14.30 -29.16
N SER A 7 -49.91 14.04 -29.76
CA SER A 7 -49.18 12.78 -29.57
C SER A 7 -48.19 12.98 -28.42
N GLY A 8 -48.51 12.36 -27.28
CA GLY A 8 -47.67 12.33 -26.08
C GLY A 8 -46.53 11.32 -26.24
N ALA A 9 -45.36 11.69 -25.72
CA ALA A 9 -44.20 10.82 -25.62
C ALA A 9 -44.31 9.94 -24.37
N ASP A 10 -44.49 8.63 -24.57
CA ASP A 10 -44.43 7.62 -23.51
C ASP A 10 -42.97 7.25 -23.20
N THR A 11 -42.50 7.61 -22.00
CA THR A 11 -41.21 7.18 -21.45
C THR A 11 -41.37 5.90 -20.62
N GLY A 12 -41.56 4.77 -21.30
CA GLY A 12 -41.51 3.43 -20.72
C GLY A 12 -40.07 2.94 -20.51
N GLY A 13 -39.42 3.34 -19.42
CA GLY A 13 -38.08 2.88 -19.04
C GLY A 13 -38.08 1.45 -18.48
N SER A 14 -38.01 0.45 -19.35
CA SER A 14 -37.71 -0.93 -18.97
C SER A 14 -36.21 -1.07 -18.66
N ALA A 15 -35.87 -1.24 -17.38
CA ALA A 15 -34.51 -1.43 -16.91
C ALA A 15 -33.96 -2.80 -17.36
N LYS A 16 -33.39 -2.85 -18.57
CA LYS A 16 -32.54 -3.96 -18.98
C LYS A 16 -31.22 -3.88 -18.21
N SER A 17 -30.92 -4.97 -17.50
CA SER A 17 -29.64 -5.32 -16.91
C SER A 17 -28.48 -4.81 -17.78
N ARG A 18 -27.65 -3.92 -17.23
CA ARG A 18 -26.36 -3.58 -17.81
C ARG A 18 -25.39 -4.69 -17.43
N GLU A 19 -25.31 -5.72 -18.27
CA GLU A 19 -24.14 -6.58 -18.29
C GLU A 19 -22.94 -5.72 -18.66
N HIS A 20 -22.01 -5.59 -17.72
CA HIS A 20 -20.69 -5.03 -17.97
C HIS A 20 -19.91 -5.98 -18.88
N ASN A 21 -20.18 -5.91 -20.19
CA ASN A 21 -19.26 -6.42 -21.20
C ASN A 21 -18.03 -5.49 -21.20
N GLN A 22 -17.07 -5.81 -20.33
CA GLN A 22 -15.73 -5.23 -20.37
C GLN A 22 -15.11 -5.57 -21.73
N GLY A 23 -14.68 -4.53 -22.45
CA GLY A 23 -14.14 -4.62 -23.82
C GLY A 23 -12.83 -5.40 -23.91
N ASN A 24 -12.91 -6.73 -23.89
CA ASN A 24 -11.77 -7.63 -23.99
C ASN A 24 -11.81 -8.57 -25.21
N GLN A 25 -12.62 -8.30 -26.23
CA GLN A 25 -12.83 -9.30 -27.29
C GLN A 25 -11.78 -9.28 -28.42
N ASP A 26 -10.88 -8.30 -28.53
CA ASP A 26 -9.92 -8.26 -29.67
C ASP A 26 -8.49 -7.81 -29.31
N ARG A 27 -7.95 -8.25 -28.17
CA ARG A 27 -6.54 -8.00 -27.84
C ARG A 27 -5.70 -9.23 -28.20
N LYS A 28 -4.75 -9.05 -29.13
CA LYS A 28 -3.83 -10.11 -29.58
C LYS A 28 -2.99 -10.61 -28.39
N TYR A 29 -2.77 -11.92 -28.31
CA TYR A 29 -1.90 -12.56 -27.32
C TYR A 29 -1.05 -13.64 -27.99
N THR A 30 0.14 -13.89 -27.47
CA THR A 30 0.99 -15.01 -27.93
C THR A 30 0.62 -16.31 -27.19
N PRO A 31 0.84 -17.49 -27.80
CA PRO A 31 0.59 -18.76 -27.12
C PRO A 31 1.41 -18.92 -25.82
N GLU A 32 2.61 -18.32 -25.77
CA GLU A 32 3.45 -18.29 -24.59
C GLU A 32 2.86 -17.43 -23.46
N GLN A 33 2.30 -16.26 -23.79
CA GLN A 33 1.61 -15.38 -22.85
C GLN A 33 0.39 -16.07 -22.24
N LYS A 34 -0.39 -16.78 -23.06
CA LYS A 34 -1.53 -17.59 -22.59
C LYS A 34 -1.07 -18.71 -21.65
N ALA A 35 0.00 -19.42 -22.00
CA ALA A 35 0.55 -20.48 -21.15
C ALA A 35 1.05 -19.94 -19.81
N ALA A 36 1.71 -18.77 -19.81
CA ALA A 36 2.18 -18.11 -18.59
C ALA A 36 1.02 -17.72 -17.67
N VAL A 37 -0.04 -17.10 -18.20
CA VAL A 37 -1.24 -16.72 -17.42
C VAL A 37 -1.92 -17.95 -16.84
N LEU A 38 -2.13 -19.01 -17.63
CA LEU A 38 -2.73 -20.26 -17.16
C LEU A 38 -1.89 -20.93 -16.08
N ARG A 39 -0.56 -20.90 -16.19
CA ARG A 39 0.34 -21.45 -15.17
C ARG A 39 0.22 -20.68 -13.86
N ILE A 40 0.28 -19.35 -13.92
CA ILE A 40 0.23 -18.48 -12.73
C ILE A 40 -1.12 -18.62 -12.01
N ARG A 41 -2.23 -18.69 -12.75
CA ARG A 41 -3.57 -18.85 -12.17
C ARG A 41 -3.81 -20.23 -11.54
N LYS A 42 -3.04 -21.25 -11.93
CA LYS A 42 -3.09 -22.60 -11.34
C LYS A 42 -2.31 -22.69 -10.02
N CYS A 43 -1.31 -21.83 -9.82
CA CYS A 43 -0.53 -21.80 -8.57
C CYS A 43 -1.39 -21.24 -7.43
N SER A 44 -1.12 -21.70 -6.20
CA SER A 44 -1.76 -21.12 -5.01
C SER A 44 -1.33 -19.67 -4.82
N THR A 45 -2.21 -18.84 -4.27
CA THR A 45 -1.96 -17.39 -4.09
C THR A 45 -0.81 -17.08 -3.12
N THR A 46 -0.40 -18.07 -2.33
CA THR A 46 0.67 -17.99 -1.35
C THR A 46 1.98 -18.60 -1.85
N ALA A 47 1.99 -19.41 -2.92
CA ALA A 47 3.19 -20.05 -3.43
C ALA A 47 4.04 -19.11 -4.31
N TYR A 48 4.70 -18.12 -3.68
CA TYR A 48 5.40 -17.04 -4.40
C TYR A 48 6.56 -17.51 -5.30
N TYR A 49 7.33 -18.51 -4.87
CA TYR A 49 8.41 -19.08 -5.69
C TYR A 49 7.86 -19.79 -6.93
N GLU A 50 6.77 -20.53 -6.80
CA GLU A 50 6.12 -21.21 -7.93
C GLU A 50 5.49 -20.22 -8.92
N ILE A 51 4.86 -19.15 -8.41
CA ILE A 51 4.31 -18.06 -9.23
C ILE A 51 5.42 -17.45 -10.10
N LEU A 52 6.59 -17.16 -9.51
CA LEU A 52 7.74 -16.62 -10.23
C LEU A 52 8.54 -17.66 -11.04
N SER A 53 8.18 -18.94 -10.99
CA SER A 53 8.97 -20.05 -11.59
C SER A 53 10.41 -20.09 -11.10
N LEU A 54 10.60 -19.95 -9.78
CA LEU A 54 11.91 -19.98 -9.14
C LEU A 54 11.96 -21.07 -8.08
N GLU A 55 13.17 -21.52 -7.78
CA GLU A 55 13.43 -22.39 -6.64
C GLU A 55 13.62 -21.56 -5.36
N LYS A 56 13.41 -22.16 -4.18
CA LYS A 56 13.60 -21.49 -2.88
C LYS A 56 15.04 -21.01 -2.64
N THR A 57 16.00 -21.58 -3.37
CA THR A 57 17.42 -21.21 -3.38
C THR A 57 17.74 -20.00 -4.27
N ALA A 58 16.74 -19.43 -4.96
CA ALA A 58 16.94 -18.34 -5.90
C ALA A 58 17.49 -17.08 -5.22
N SER A 59 18.48 -16.48 -5.90
CA SER A 59 19.10 -15.22 -5.51
C SER A 59 18.20 -14.03 -5.82
N ASP A 60 18.43 -12.90 -5.15
CA ASP A 60 17.65 -11.67 -5.37
C ASP A 60 17.74 -11.16 -6.81
N GLY A 61 18.87 -11.43 -7.49
CA GLY A 61 19.05 -11.13 -8.91
C GLY A 61 18.12 -11.95 -9.82
N GLU A 62 17.93 -13.22 -9.52
CA GLU A 62 17.03 -14.12 -10.25
C GLU A 62 15.56 -13.77 -10.00
N ILE A 63 15.20 -13.41 -8.76
CA ILE A 63 13.86 -12.93 -8.39
C ILE A 63 13.49 -11.69 -9.20
N LYS A 64 14.40 -10.71 -9.29
CA LYS A 64 14.20 -9.50 -10.11
C LYS A 64 14.10 -9.82 -11.59
N LYS A 65 14.91 -10.75 -12.10
CA LYS A 65 14.89 -11.16 -13.52
C LYS A 65 13.60 -11.88 -13.89
N ALA A 66 13.12 -12.79 -13.04
CA ALA A 66 11.88 -13.52 -13.24
C ALA A 66 10.66 -12.58 -13.19
N TYR A 67 10.64 -11.65 -12.23
CA TYR A 67 9.58 -10.64 -12.14
C TYR A 67 9.50 -9.77 -13.40
N ARG A 68 10.64 -9.27 -13.91
CA ARG A 68 10.67 -8.48 -15.16
C ARG A 68 10.09 -9.25 -16.34
N LYS A 69 10.49 -10.52 -16.51
CA LYS A 69 10.01 -11.38 -17.60
C LYS A 69 8.51 -11.65 -17.49
N LEU A 70 8.02 -12.02 -16.31
CA LEU A 70 6.61 -12.37 -16.10
C LEU A 70 5.69 -11.16 -16.11
N SER A 71 6.14 -10.00 -15.62
CA SER A 71 5.39 -8.75 -15.68
C SER A 71 5.10 -8.34 -17.12
N LEU A 72 6.08 -8.45 -18.02
CA LEU A 72 5.88 -8.16 -19.44
C LEU A 72 4.94 -9.16 -20.13
N MET A 73 4.97 -10.43 -19.72
CA MET A 73 4.10 -11.48 -20.26
C MET A 73 2.65 -11.38 -19.77
N THR A 74 2.42 -10.83 -18.59
CA THR A 74 1.10 -10.75 -17.94
C THR A 74 0.50 -9.34 -17.94
N HIS A 75 1.22 -8.33 -18.42
CA HIS A 75 0.75 -6.94 -18.40
C HIS A 75 -0.57 -6.78 -19.20
N PRO A 76 -1.63 -6.18 -18.61
CA PRO A 76 -2.96 -6.11 -19.22
C PRO A 76 -3.05 -5.27 -20.51
N ASP A 77 -2.03 -4.45 -20.77
CA ASP A 77 -1.89 -3.68 -22.03
C ASP A 77 -1.33 -4.53 -23.19
N LYS A 78 -0.42 -5.46 -22.89
CA LYS A 78 0.29 -6.27 -23.90
C LYS A 78 -0.29 -7.68 -24.06
N ASN A 79 -1.08 -8.14 -23.09
CA ASN A 79 -1.69 -9.45 -23.08
C ASN A 79 -3.21 -9.31 -22.95
N GLY A 80 -3.92 -9.64 -24.04
CA GLY A 80 -5.37 -9.63 -24.12
C GLY A 80 -6.09 -10.83 -23.51
N TYR A 81 -5.35 -11.81 -23.01
CA TYR A 81 -5.93 -13.05 -22.51
C TYR A 81 -6.75 -12.83 -21.23
N GLU A 82 -7.87 -13.55 -21.10
CA GLU A 82 -8.73 -13.48 -19.92
C GLU A 82 -8.00 -13.88 -18.64
N GLY A 83 -7.98 -12.99 -17.65
CA GLY A 83 -7.28 -13.18 -16.38
C GLY A 83 -5.79 -12.83 -16.40
N ALA A 84 -5.30 -12.13 -17.43
CA ALA A 84 -3.95 -11.56 -17.42
C ALA A 84 -3.75 -10.56 -16.27
N ASP A 85 -4.80 -9.80 -15.92
CA ASP A 85 -4.80 -8.87 -14.81
C ASP A 85 -4.66 -9.57 -13.44
N GLU A 86 -5.35 -10.70 -13.24
CA GLU A 86 -5.22 -11.53 -12.04
C GLU A 86 -3.81 -12.11 -11.92
N ALA A 87 -3.28 -12.65 -13.02
CA ALA A 87 -1.94 -13.20 -13.04
C ALA A 87 -0.88 -12.12 -12.75
N PHE A 88 -1.05 -10.91 -13.30
CA PHE A 88 -0.16 -9.78 -13.03
C PHE A 88 -0.19 -9.38 -11.55
N LYS A 89 -1.38 -9.32 -10.93
CA LYS A 89 -1.53 -9.04 -9.49
C LYS A 89 -0.80 -10.08 -8.62
N LEU A 90 -0.87 -11.36 -8.98
CA LEU A 90 -0.17 -12.44 -8.27
C LEU A 90 1.35 -12.33 -8.42
N VAL A 91 1.85 -12.02 -9.62
CA VAL A 91 3.29 -11.81 -9.89
C VAL A 91 3.83 -10.61 -9.11
N ALA A 92 3.08 -9.50 -9.06
CA ALA A 92 3.45 -8.32 -8.28
C ALA A 92 3.51 -8.62 -6.78
N ARG A 93 2.53 -9.34 -6.23
CA ARG A 93 2.51 -9.76 -4.83
C ARG A 93 3.69 -10.68 -4.49
N ALA A 94 3.96 -11.67 -5.34
CA ALA A 94 5.09 -12.57 -5.16
C ALA A 94 6.43 -11.82 -5.11
N PHE A 95 6.62 -10.83 -5.98
CA PHE A 95 7.80 -9.99 -5.97
C PHE A 95 7.89 -9.11 -4.72
N GLN A 96 6.79 -8.51 -4.28
CA GLN A 96 6.77 -7.67 -3.06
C GLN A 96 7.22 -8.44 -1.81
N VAL A 97 6.85 -9.72 -1.71
CA VAL A 97 7.25 -10.58 -0.60
C VAL A 97 8.70 -11.08 -0.75
N LEU A 98 9.09 -11.52 -1.95
CA LEU A 98 10.40 -12.16 -2.17
C LEU A 98 11.55 -11.17 -2.40
N SER A 99 11.26 -9.91 -2.75
CA SER A 99 12.28 -8.87 -2.98
C SER A 99 12.78 -8.22 -1.70
N ASP A 100 12.02 -8.28 -0.61
CA ASP A 100 12.38 -7.76 0.70
C ASP A 100 12.96 -8.91 1.56
N PRO A 101 14.23 -8.81 2.02
CA PRO A 101 14.85 -9.88 2.77
C PRO A 101 14.11 -10.22 4.08
N GLU A 102 13.48 -9.24 4.73
CA GLU A 102 12.73 -9.47 5.96
C GLU A 102 11.43 -10.23 5.69
N LYS A 103 10.70 -9.86 4.63
CA LYS A 103 9.46 -10.54 4.22
C LYS A 103 9.73 -11.93 3.68
N LYS A 104 10.79 -12.09 2.88
CA LYS A 104 11.28 -13.39 2.39
C LYS A 104 11.61 -14.31 3.56
N SER A 105 12.36 -13.84 4.56
CA SER A 105 12.69 -14.63 5.75
C SER A 105 11.45 -15.06 6.56
N LYS A 106 10.46 -14.17 6.70
CA LYS A 106 9.18 -14.51 7.37
C LYS A 106 8.40 -15.54 6.57
N TYR A 107 8.30 -15.36 5.26
CA TYR A 107 7.64 -16.31 4.36
C TYR A 107 8.31 -17.69 4.40
N ASP A 108 9.65 -17.75 4.35
CA ASP A 108 10.39 -19.00 4.39
C ASP A 108 10.24 -19.75 5.73
N LYS A 109 10.04 -19.02 6.84
CA LYS A 109 9.85 -19.61 8.19
C LYS A 109 8.42 -20.07 8.47
N PHE A 110 7.42 -19.31 8.02
CA PHE A 110 6.02 -19.54 8.38
C PHE A 110 5.16 -20.06 7.22
N GLY A 111 5.66 -20.05 5.98
CA GLY A 111 4.99 -20.61 4.80
C GLY A 111 3.72 -19.86 4.34
N GLY A 112 3.41 -18.72 4.95
CA GLY A 112 2.23 -17.90 4.69
C GLY A 112 2.58 -16.48 4.25
N ASP A 113 1.62 -15.79 3.66
CA ASP A 113 1.77 -14.40 3.19
C ASP A 113 2.17 -13.48 4.37
N PRO A 114 3.37 -12.86 4.34
CA PRO A 114 3.84 -12.02 5.45
C PRO A 114 3.12 -10.68 5.55
N ASP A 115 2.46 -10.23 4.46
CA ASP A 115 1.57 -9.05 4.45
C ASP A 115 0.12 -9.43 4.74
N SER A 116 -0.24 -10.72 4.71
CA SER A 116 -1.42 -11.24 5.41
C SER A 116 -1.10 -11.24 6.91
N ARG A 117 -1.07 -10.03 7.48
CA ARG A 117 -1.01 -9.81 8.92
C ARG A 117 -2.02 -10.76 9.57
N PHE A 118 -1.50 -11.68 10.37
CA PHE A 118 -1.80 -11.68 11.80
C PHE A 118 -3.13 -10.98 12.11
N THR A 119 -4.22 -11.75 12.09
CA THR A 119 -5.43 -11.43 12.81
C THR A 119 -5.23 -11.80 14.29
N PRO A 120 -4.63 -10.89 15.08
CA PRO A 120 -5.20 -10.58 16.37
C PRO A 120 -5.29 -9.06 16.56
N SER A 121 -6.52 -8.56 16.62
CA SER A 121 -6.92 -7.31 17.29
C SER A 121 -6.07 -6.04 17.03
N ALA A 122 -6.54 -5.16 16.13
CA ALA A 122 -6.59 -3.69 16.35
C ALA A 122 -7.02 -2.90 15.09
N GLY A 123 -8.16 -2.21 15.18
CA GLY A 123 -8.33 -0.86 14.62
C GLY A 123 -8.78 -0.71 13.15
N PRO A 124 -9.68 0.23 12.83
CA PRO A 124 -10.26 0.39 11.50
C PRO A 124 -9.38 1.30 10.63
N SER A 125 -8.79 0.75 9.58
CA SER A 125 -8.37 1.52 8.43
C SER A 125 -8.73 0.74 7.17
N GLY A 126 -9.94 1.03 6.66
CA GLY A 126 -10.35 0.66 5.32
C GLY A 126 -9.49 1.41 4.31
N ALA A 127 -8.26 0.94 4.10
CA ALA A 127 -7.42 1.33 2.98
C ALA A 127 -7.30 0.11 2.06
N SER A 128 -8.19 0.05 1.07
CA SER A 128 -7.95 -0.78 -0.10
C SER A 128 -6.56 -0.45 -0.65
N PRO A 129 -5.63 -1.43 -0.76
CA PRO A 129 -4.22 -1.20 -1.11
C PRO A 129 -3.99 -0.75 -2.56
N PHE A 130 -5.04 -0.32 -3.26
CA PHE A 130 -5.03 0.11 -4.66
C PHE A 130 -5.61 1.52 -4.89
N GLY A 131 -5.94 2.27 -3.82
CA GLY A 131 -6.51 3.63 -3.92
C GLY A 131 -5.56 4.71 -4.47
N GLY A 132 -4.32 4.38 -4.82
CA GLY A 132 -3.31 5.33 -5.30
C GLY A 132 -3.03 5.32 -6.80
N PHE A 133 -3.69 4.46 -7.59
CA PHE A 133 -3.33 4.26 -9.02
C PHE A 133 -4.32 4.89 -10.02
N GLY A 134 -5.29 5.68 -9.57
CA GLY A 134 -6.32 6.24 -10.45
C GLY A 134 -6.79 7.63 -10.01
N GLY A 135 -6.07 8.67 -10.42
CA GLY A 135 -6.59 10.04 -10.35
C GLY A 135 -5.53 11.14 -10.28
N GLY A 136 -5.29 11.81 -11.41
CA GLY A 136 -4.93 13.24 -11.41
C GLY A 136 -3.52 13.61 -11.89
N GLY A 137 -3.45 14.20 -13.10
CA GLY A 137 -2.65 15.41 -13.33
C GLY A 137 -1.25 15.26 -13.91
N PHE A 138 -1.12 14.92 -15.19
CA PHE A 138 0.08 15.26 -15.96
C PHE A 138 -0.06 16.70 -16.52
N PRO A 139 0.83 17.65 -16.20
CA PRO A 139 0.82 18.94 -16.88
C PRO A 139 1.48 18.79 -18.25
N ARG A 140 0.75 19.23 -19.28
CA ARG A 140 1.29 19.52 -20.61
C ARG A 140 2.28 20.69 -20.49
N SER A 141 3.50 20.51 -20.99
CA SER A 141 4.30 21.60 -21.55
C SER A 141 5.08 21.06 -22.74
N GLY A 142 4.71 21.48 -23.95
CA GLY A 142 5.45 21.20 -25.17
C GLY A 142 6.49 22.30 -25.43
N ALA A 143 7.65 21.89 -25.97
CA ALA A 143 8.45 22.66 -26.94
C ALA A 143 9.59 21.80 -27.50
N GLY A 144 9.46 21.41 -28.77
CA GLY A 144 10.51 21.39 -29.80
C GLY A 144 11.74 20.48 -29.64
N GLY A 145 11.83 19.47 -30.52
CA GLY A 145 13.11 18.87 -30.92
C GLY A 145 13.02 17.43 -31.39
N SER A 146 12.81 17.23 -32.69
CA SER A 146 12.85 15.93 -33.36
C SER A 146 14.24 15.27 -33.26
N MET A 147 14.29 14.09 -32.66
CA MET A 147 15.14 12.98 -33.12
C MET A 147 14.57 11.70 -32.50
N TYR A 148 13.54 11.15 -33.16
CA TYR A 148 13.30 9.72 -33.05
C TYR A 148 14.30 9.07 -33.98
N GLU A 149 15.05 8.10 -33.45
CA GLU A 149 15.56 6.89 -34.11
C GLU A 149 16.94 6.54 -33.58
N GLU A 150 16.96 5.94 -32.38
CA GLU A 150 17.71 4.71 -32.08
C GLU A 150 17.24 4.20 -30.70
N GLU A 151 17.06 2.89 -30.65
CA GLU A 151 16.30 2.13 -29.66
C GLU A 151 16.83 2.29 -28.23
N ILE A 152 16.08 2.98 -27.36
CA ILE A 152 16.26 2.83 -25.90
C ILE A 152 15.87 1.40 -25.56
N SER A 153 16.85 0.57 -25.21
CA SER A 153 16.58 -0.81 -24.82
C SER A 153 15.67 -0.84 -23.56
N PRO A 154 14.76 -1.81 -23.44
CA PRO A 154 13.90 -1.95 -22.26
C PRO A 154 14.68 -2.08 -20.93
N GLU A 155 15.93 -2.56 -20.99
CA GLU A 155 16.87 -2.56 -19.88
C GLU A 155 17.32 -1.14 -19.50
N GLU A 156 17.50 -0.26 -20.49
CA GLU A 156 17.90 1.15 -20.33
C GLU A 156 16.75 2.01 -19.79
N LEU A 157 15.50 1.74 -20.17
CA LEU A 157 14.33 2.45 -19.60
C LEU A 157 14.11 2.11 -18.11
N PHE A 158 14.34 0.85 -17.73
CA PHE A 158 14.26 0.38 -16.35
C PHE A 158 15.47 0.85 -15.54
N GLN A 159 16.68 0.88 -16.12
CA GLN A 159 17.85 1.51 -15.51
C GLN A 159 17.63 3.02 -15.34
N ARG A 160 17.09 3.72 -16.33
CA ARG A 160 16.81 5.16 -16.19
C ARG A 160 15.80 5.48 -15.08
N PHE A 161 14.87 4.57 -14.80
CA PHE A 161 13.87 4.71 -13.74
C PHE A 161 14.34 4.22 -12.35
N PHE A 162 15.21 3.21 -12.25
CA PHE A 162 15.67 2.62 -10.97
C PHE A 162 17.19 2.76 -10.66
N SER A 163 18.03 3.13 -11.63
CA SER A 163 19.46 3.47 -11.47
C SER A 163 19.75 4.96 -11.62
N GLY A 164 18.74 5.81 -11.79
CA GLY A 164 18.84 7.26 -11.82
C GLY A 164 19.19 7.93 -10.48
N GLY A 165 19.66 7.17 -9.48
CA GLY A 165 20.08 7.67 -8.17
C GLY A 165 21.52 7.37 -7.79
N PHE A 166 22.30 6.68 -8.63
CA PHE A 166 23.69 6.32 -8.32
C PHE A 166 24.48 6.03 -9.60
N GLY A 167 25.06 7.08 -10.21
CA GLY A 167 25.92 6.87 -11.38
C GLY A 167 26.28 8.13 -12.15
N ASN A 168 27.09 9.03 -11.56
CA ASN A 168 28.09 9.75 -12.35
C ASN A 168 29.25 10.25 -11.48
N MET A 169 30.07 9.33 -10.96
CA MET A 169 31.47 9.66 -10.65
C MET A 169 32.30 8.39 -10.75
N GLY A 170 33.16 8.33 -11.77
CA GLY A 170 33.99 7.17 -12.07
C GLY A 170 35.02 6.87 -10.98
N GLY A 171 35.34 5.59 -10.85
CA GLY A 171 36.44 5.08 -10.03
C GLY A 171 36.23 3.62 -9.67
N GLY A 172 36.99 2.72 -10.27
CA GLY A 172 36.74 1.28 -10.29
C GLY A 172 36.67 0.57 -8.94
N PHE A 173 35.90 -0.51 -8.91
CA PHE A 173 35.92 -1.50 -7.83
C PHE A 173 36.10 -2.91 -8.42
N SER A 174 37.23 -3.52 -8.06
CA SER A 174 37.52 -4.95 -8.22
C SER A 174 37.04 -5.71 -6.96
N PRO A 175 36.76 -7.03 -7.04
CA PRO A 175 35.83 -7.73 -6.14
C PRO A 175 36.46 -8.39 -4.90
N PHE A 176 37.52 -7.84 -4.31
CA PHE A 176 38.08 -8.31 -3.03
C PHE A 176 38.57 -7.13 -2.19
N GLY A 177 37.79 -6.73 -1.18
CA GLY A 177 38.19 -5.71 -0.21
C GLY A 177 36.99 -5.11 0.53
N GLY A 178 36.70 -5.64 1.72
CA GLY A 178 35.66 -5.10 2.60
C GLY A 178 35.95 -3.66 3.07
N PRO A 179 34.95 -2.94 3.59
CA PRO A 179 35.12 -1.56 4.02
C PRO A 179 36.08 -1.49 5.21
N GLN A 180 37.27 -0.94 4.96
CA GLN A 180 38.21 -0.52 5.99
C GLN A 180 37.65 0.74 6.65
N PHE A 181 37.05 0.60 7.83
CA PHE A 181 36.73 1.72 8.69
C PHE A 181 38.02 2.21 9.35
N VAL A 182 38.59 3.31 8.85
CA VAL A 182 39.68 4.02 9.55
C VAL A 182 39.05 5.14 10.38
N PHE A 183 39.11 5.00 11.70
CA PHE A 183 38.78 6.06 12.64
C PHE A 183 39.86 7.15 12.56
N ASN A 184 39.56 8.27 11.92
CA ASN A 184 40.39 9.47 12.03
C ASN A 184 39.94 10.28 13.27
N MET A 185 40.33 9.79 14.45
CA MET A 185 40.19 10.53 15.70
C MET A 185 41.24 11.65 15.73
N GLY A 186 40.79 12.89 15.93
CA GLY A 186 41.66 14.06 15.98
C GLY A 186 42.72 13.96 17.08
N GLY A 187 43.95 14.32 16.74
CA GLY A 187 45.05 14.43 17.72
C GLY A 187 46.41 14.71 17.10
N GLY A 188 46.81 15.99 17.07
CA GLY A 188 48.21 16.41 17.17
C GLY A 188 49.09 16.37 15.90
N PRO A 189 50.10 17.26 15.80
CA PRO A 189 50.93 17.39 14.63
C PRO A 189 52.10 16.39 14.64
N GLY A 190 52.22 15.62 13.56
CA GLY A 190 53.51 15.07 13.13
C GLY A 190 53.63 13.56 13.13
N PHE A 191 53.08 12.90 12.11
CA PHE A 191 53.65 11.65 11.58
C PHE A 191 53.46 11.63 10.07
N ARG A 192 54.57 11.71 9.32
CA ARG A 192 54.61 11.53 7.86
C ARG A 192 55.14 10.13 7.58
N VAL A 193 54.34 9.29 6.94
CA VAL A 193 54.81 8.00 6.40
C VAL A 193 55.25 8.23 4.95
N HIS A 194 56.54 8.00 4.68
CA HIS A 194 57.12 8.09 3.35
C HIS A 194 56.80 6.82 2.55
N GLN A 195 56.25 6.98 1.35
CA GLN A 195 56.23 5.91 0.34
C GLN A 195 57.46 6.06 -0.57
N PHE A 196 58.38 5.11 -0.46
CA PHE A 196 59.57 4.95 -1.30
C PHE A 196 59.20 4.25 -2.62
N GLY A 197 59.79 4.71 -3.73
CA GLY A 197 59.90 3.96 -4.99
C GLY A 197 58.96 4.40 -6.11
N GLY A 198 59.48 5.16 -7.07
CA GLY A 198 58.79 5.48 -8.32
C GLY A 198 59.42 6.66 -9.05
N ALA A 199 59.72 6.49 -10.34
CA ALA A 199 60.57 7.36 -11.15
C ALA A 199 60.14 8.84 -11.20
N ARG A 200 61.12 9.74 -11.13
CA ARG A 200 60.97 11.20 -11.24
C ARG A 200 60.72 11.62 -12.69
N PRO A 201 59.59 12.26 -13.06
CA PRO A 201 59.53 13.10 -14.24
C PRO A 201 60.01 14.52 -13.88
N ARG A 202 61.04 15.00 -14.60
CA ARG A 202 61.58 16.36 -14.49
C ARG A 202 60.47 17.40 -14.79
N ARG A 203 60.14 18.27 -13.83
CA ARG A 203 59.28 19.45 -14.05
C ARG A 203 60.10 20.55 -14.74
N ARG A 204 59.57 21.11 -15.83
CA ARG A 204 59.93 22.46 -16.31
C ARG A 204 59.34 23.51 -15.36
N PRO A 205 60.01 24.65 -15.11
CA PRO A 205 59.48 25.69 -14.24
C PRO A 205 58.31 26.39 -14.95
N ARG A 206 57.14 26.44 -14.31
CA ARG A 206 56.05 27.33 -14.71
C ARG A 206 55.85 28.35 -13.61
N GLU A 207 55.84 29.60 -14.05
CA GLU A 207 55.86 30.83 -13.28
C GLU A 207 54.73 30.94 -12.25
N ALA A 208 55.04 31.72 -11.22
CA ALA A 208 54.16 32.08 -10.12
C ALA A 208 52.94 32.86 -10.62
N ASN A 209 51.74 32.28 -10.43
CA ASN A 209 50.50 33.02 -10.28
C ASN A 209 49.49 32.16 -9.51
N ALA A 210 49.76 31.96 -8.22
CA ALA A 210 48.73 31.54 -7.28
C ALA A 210 47.93 32.79 -6.89
N ARG A 211 46.86 33.08 -7.64
CA ARG A 211 45.79 33.95 -7.13
C ARG A 211 45.07 33.15 -6.05
N ALA A 212 45.25 33.55 -4.79
CA ALA A 212 44.45 33.06 -3.69
C ALA A 212 42.99 33.48 -3.93
N GLU A 213 42.10 32.50 -4.10
CA GLU A 213 40.67 32.77 -4.15
C GLU A 213 40.18 33.19 -2.74
N PRO A 214 39.33 34.22 -2.62
CA PRO A 214 38.76 34.60 -1.33
C PRO A 214 37.83 33.48 -0.84
N ALA A 215 37.94 33.14 0.44
CA ALA A 215 37.12 32.12 1.07
C ALA A 215 35.61 32.40 0.85
N PRO A 216 34.80 31.38 0.53
CA PRO A 216 33.38 31.56 0.29
C PRO A 216 32.69 32.14 1.54
N SER A 217 31.82 33.13 1.34
CA SER A 217 31.02 33.70 2.41
C SER A 217 30.14 32.64 3.06
N THR A 218 29.95 32.69 4.38
CA THR A 218 29.10 31.75 5.12
C THR A 218 27.67 31.67 4.55
N TRP A 219 27.21 32.76 3.94
CA TRP A 219 25.94 32.84 3.25
C TRP A 219 25.86 31.98 1.97
N SER A 220 26.94 31.89 1.19
CA SER A 220 26.96 31.02 0.00
C SER A 220 26.99 29.53 0.39
N THR A 221 27.60 29.20 1.52
CA THR A 221 27.55 27.86 2.11
C THR A 221 26.14 27.50 2.57
N PHE A 222 25.42 28.43 3.20
CA PHE A 222 24.01 28.23 3.58
C PHE A 222 23.09 28.05 2.36
N GLN A 223 23.30 28.82 1.29
CA GLN A 223 22.54 28.66 0.04
C GLN A 223 22.80 27.31 -0.64
N GLN A 224 24.05 26.81 -0.60
CA GLN A 224 24.38 25.49 -1.12
C GLN A 224 23.76 24.35 -0.29
N LEU A 225 23.57 24.55 1.02
CA LEU A 225 22.97 23.57 1.90
C LEU A 225 21.44 23.63 1.96
N LEU A 226 20.81 24.71 1.48
CA LEU A 226 19.35 24.89 1.42
C LEU A 226 18.59 23.69 0.82
N PRO A 227 18.95 23.12 -0.35
CA PRO A 227 18.26 21.94 -0.88
C PRO A 227 18.40 20.70 0.01
N LEU A 228 19.54 20.56 0.70
CA LEU A 228 19.81 19.45 1.61
C LEU A 228 19.04 19.59 2.94
N ILE A 229 18.98 20.83 3.45
CA ILE A 229 18.18 21.20 4.63
C ILE A 229 16.70 20.99 4.33
N LEU A 230 16.20 21.40 3.15
CA LEU A 230 14.82 21.14 2.78
C LEU A 230 14.52 19.64 2.73
N LEU A 231 15.41 18.81 2.18
CA LEU A 231 15.23 17.36 2.12
C LEU A 231 15.17 16.72 3.53
N PHE A 232 15.96 17.21 4.47
CA PHE A 232 15.98 16.69 5.84
C PHE A 232 14.88 17.26 6.75
N VAL A 233 14.50 18.52 6.53
CA VAL A 233 13.58 19.26 7.40
C VAL A 233 12.12 19.14 6.92
N LEU A 234 11.85 19.08 5.61
CA LEU A 234 10.46 18.91 5.12
C LEU A 234 9.77 17.65 5.67
N PRO A 235 10.42 16.47 5.73
CA PRO A 235 9.79 15.26 6.28
C PRO A 235 9.46 15.37 7.78
N TRP A 236 10.26 16.15 8.52
CA TRP A 236 10.00 16.42 9.93
C TRP A 236 8.87 17.42 10.12
N ILE A 237 8.81 18.45 9.27
CA ILE A 237 7.71 19.41 9.24
C ILE A 237 6.41 18.70 8.81
N SER A 238 6.43 17.82 7.81
CA SER A 238 5.25 17.08 7.37
C SER A 238 4.75 16.11 8.43
N SER A 239 5.62 15.54 9.27
CA SER A 239 5.20 14.78 10.47
C SER A 239 4.53 15.65 11.53
N LEU A 240 4.90 16.92 11.64
CA LEU A 240 4.27 17.88 12.57
C LEU A 240 2.86 18.28 12.10
N PHE A 241 2.65 18.36 10.79
CA PHE A 241 1.37 18.71 10.16
C PHE A 241 0.51 17.50 9.74
N SER A 242 1.04 16.27 9.80
CA SER A 242 0.28 15.02 9.58
C SER A 242 -0.45 14.51 10.83
N GLY A 243 -0.37 15.24 11.94
CA GLY A 243 -1.17 14.98 13.13
C GLY A 243 -2.59 15.53 12.97
N SER A 244 -3.58 14.62 13.07
CA SER A 244 -5.05 14.87 13.13
C SER A 244 -5.85 14.83 11.82
N SER A 245 -5.73 13.74 11.06
CA SER A 245 -6.90 13.21 10.34
C SER A 245 -7.73 12.28 11.24
N THR A 246 -7.99 12.70 12.49
CA THR A 246 -9.20 12.21 13.18
C THR A 246 -10.39 12.71 12.37
N PRO A 247 -11.35 11.87 11.97
CA PRO A 247 -12.54 12.34 11.27
C PRO A 247 -13.16 13.46 12.10
N ALA A 248 -13.24 14.66 11.57
CA ALA A 248 -13.81 15.82 12.24
C ALA A 248 -15.29 15.53 12.57
N GLY A 249 -15.53 14.99 13.74
CA GLY A 249 -16.83 14.52 14.20
C GLY A 249 -16.88 14.50 15.71
N PRO A 250 -18.09 14.71 16.28
CA PRO A 250 -18.28 14.73 17.71
C PRO A 250 -18.06 13.32 18.24
N SER A 251 -17.46 13.21 19.42
CA SER A 251 -17.30 11.89 20.04
C SER A 251 -18.64 11.44 20.62
N TYR A 252 -18.97 10.15 20.50
CA TYR A 252 -20.24 9.60 20.97
C TYR A 252 -20.09 8.17 21.49
N ARG A 253 -21.04 7.73 22.32
CA ARG A 253 -21.07 6.40 22.96
C ARG A 253 -22.46 5.78 23.00
N PHE A 254 -22.55 4.46 23.09
CA PHE A 254 -23.81 3.71 23.05
C PHE A 254 -24.29 3.19 24.42
N ASP A 255 -23.38 3.01 25.39
CA ASP A 255 -23.70 2.18 26.58
C ASP A 255 -24.49 2.92 27.67
N ALA A 256 -24.12 4.17 27.97
CA ALA A 256 -24.73 4.97 29.05
C ALA A 256 -24.32 6.45 28.95
N ALA A 257 -25.07 7.35 29.60
CA ALA A 257 -24.65 8.73 29.82
C ALA A 257 -23.53 8.76 30.88
N VAL A 258 -22.31 9.10 30.47
CA VAL A 258 -21.18 9.33 31.39
C VAL A 258 -20.43 10.55 30.89
N PRO A 259 -20.11 11.51 31.77
CA PRO A 259 -19.31 12.67 31.40
C PRO A 259 -18.03 12.27 30.64
N PRO A 260 -17.70 12.92 29.51
CA PRO A 260 -18.32 14.14 28.96
C PRO A 260 -19.61 13.92 28.14
N HIS A 261 -19.99 12.68 27.82
CA HIS A 261 -21.14 12.35 26.98
C HIS A 261 -22.44 12.29 27.78
N THR A 262 -23.12 13.42 27.90
CA THR A 262 -24.34 13.56 28.70
C THR A 262 -25.61 13.72 27.86
N VAL A 263 -25.51 14.23 26.64
CA VAL A 263 -26.67 14.51 25.79
C VAL A 263 -27.13 13.23 25.11
N HIS A 264 -28.29 12.72 25.52
CA HIS A 264 -28.95 11.56 24.91
C HIS A 264 -29.64 11.94 23.60
N ARG A 265 -29.49 11.10 22.59
CA ARG A 265 -30.18 11.20 21.29
C ARG A 265 -30.54 9.80 20.79
N THR A 266 -31.58 9.74 19.97
CA THR A 266 -32.07 8.51 19.34
C THR A 266 -32.06 8.63 17.83
N THR A 267 -31.51 7.64 17.13
CA THR A 267 -31.49 7.66 15.67
C THR A 267 -32.87 7.34 15.08
N PRO A 268 -33.26 7.95 13.94
CA PRO A 268 -34.63 7.87 13.44
C PRO A 268 -34.98 6.54 12.76
N LYS A 269 -34.01 5.82 12.17
CA LYS A 269 -34.27 4.61 11.37
C LYS A 269 -34.17 3.36 12.23
N LEU A 270 -33.12 3.28 13.04
CA LEU A 270 -32.82 2.10 13.87
C LEU A 270 -33.21 2.25 15.35
N ASN A 271 -33.68 3.43 15.78
CA ASN A 271 -34.01 3.72 17.18
C ASN A 271 -32.86 3.35 18.13
N ILE A 272 -31.63 3.74 17.77
CA ILE A 272 -30.44 3.48 18.58
C ILE A 272 -30.21 4.67 19.51
N ASP A 273 -30.14 4.40 20.81
CA ASP A 273 -29.73 5.37 21.82
C ASP A 273 -28.22 5.60 21.74
N TYR A 274 -27.82 6.86 21.67
CA TYR A 274 -26.42 7.27 21.75
C TYR A 274 -26.27 8.58 22.52
N TYR A 275 -25.09 8.78 23.10
CA TYR A 275 -24.78 9.93 23.94
C TYR A 275 -23.61 10.72 23.35
N VAL A 276 -23.76 12.03 23.29
CA VAL A 276 -22.78 12.96 22.69
C VAL A 276 -22.33 13.97 23.74
N ASN A 277 -21.13 14.52 23.57
CA ASN A 277 -20.66 15.64 24.38
C ASN A 277 -21.43 16.89 24.01
N PRO A 278 -21.97 17.66 24.98
CA PRO A 278 -22.70 18.88 24.70
C PRO A 278 -21.83 19.89 23.92
N SER A 279 -20.55 20.04 24.30
CA SER A 279 -19.58 20.94 23.67
C SER A 279 -19.39 20.70 22.16
N ASP A 280 -19.51 19.45 21.71
CA ASP A 280 -19.20 19.09 20.33
C ASP A 280 -20.40 19.34 19.40
N VAL A 281 -21.59 19.56 19.96
CA VAL A 281 -22.87 19.67 19.25
C VAL A 281 -23.58 21.02 19.45
N GLU A 282 -22.95 21.99 20.13
CA GLU A 282 -23.55 23.32 20.33
C GLU A 282 -23.87 24.02 19.00
N ASP A 283 -22.98 23.93 18.01
CA ASP A 283 -23.12 24.56 16.68
C ASP A 283 -23.74 23.64 15.60
N TYR A 284 -24.47 22.61 16.01
CA TYR A 284 -25.05 21.66 15.07
C TYR A 284 -26.40 22.12 14.54
N SER A 285 -26.50 22.23 13.21
CA SER A 285 -27.79 22.41 12.54
C SER A 285 -28.54 21.10 12.42
N ALA A 286 -29.86 21.16 12.19
CA ALA A 286 -30.69 19.98 11.94
C ALA A 286 -30.14 19.08 10.82
N ARG A 287 -29.48 19.64 9.81
CA ARG A 287 -28.84 18.88 8.73
C ARG A 287 -27.60 18.11 9.22
N LYS A 288 -26.76 18.74 10.05
CA LYS A 288 -25.58 18.07 10.64
C LYS A 288 -26.01 16.96 11.60
N PHE A 289 -27.10 17.15 12.35
CA PHE A 289 -27.66 16.09 13.19
C PHE A 289 -28.14 14.89 12.37
N ARG A 290 -28.85 15.09 11.25
CA ARG A 290 -29.24 13.97 10.38
C ARG A 290 -28.03 13.21 9.82
N GLN A 291 -26.96 13.93 9.47
CA GLN A 291 -25.71 13.31 9.01
C GLN A 291 -25.00 12.54 10.14
N LEU A 292 -25.02 13.08 11.36
CA LEU A 292 -24.52 12.41 12.55
C LEU A 292 -25.32 11.14 12.82
N ASP A 293 -26.65 11.22 12.86
CA ASP A 293 -27.54 10.06 13.09
C ASP A 293 -27.27 8.95 12.07
N GLN A 294 -27.16 9.29 10.78
CA GLN A 294 -26.84 8.32 9.73
C GLN A 294 -25.47 7.67 9.92
N ARG A 295 -24.46 8.45 10.33
CA ARG A 295 -23.12 7.93 10.63
C ARG A 295 -23.16 6.99 11.84
N VAL A 296 -23.83 7.39 12.91
CA VAL A 296 -23.99 6.59 14.13
C VAL A 296 -24.66 5.25 13.82
N GLU A 297 -25.68 5.23 12.96
CA GLU A 297 -26.34 3.98 12.53
C GLU A 297 -25.38 3.03 11.80
N VAL A 298 -24.59 3.55 10.86
CA VAL A 298 -23.60 2.76 10.11
C VAL A 298 -22.51 2.21 11.03
N ASP A 299 -22.00 3.07 11.91
CA ASP A 299 -20.93 2.71 12.85
C ASP A 299 -21.43 1.68 13.87
N TYR A 300 -22.67 1.81 14.33
CA TYR A 300 -23.30 0.85 15.24
C TYR A 300 -23.48 -0.53 14.60
N VAL A 301 -24.03 -0.60 13.38
CA VAL A 301 -24.19 -1.87 12.65
C VAL A 301 -22.83 -2.52 12.37
N SER A 302 -21.82 -1.71 12.01
CA SER A 302 -20.46 -2.20 11.80
C SER A 302 -19.85 -2.78 13.08
N LYS A 303 -20.03 -2.11 14.21
CA LYS A 303 -19.62 -2.60 15.53
C LYS A 303 -20.31 -3.92 15.89
N LEU A 304 -21.63 -4.00 15.73
CA LEU A 304 -22.38 -5.24 16.00
C LEU A 304 -21.96 -6.41 15.12
N ARG A 305 -21.62 -6.16 13.85
CA ARG A 305 -21.08 -7.19 12.95
C ARG A 305 -19.77 -7.75 13.48
N TYR A 306 -18.85 -6.87 13.86
CA TYR A 306 -17.56 -7.25 14.42
C TYR A 306 -17.71 -8.04 15.73
N GLU A 307 -18.58 -7.57 16.64
CA GLU A 307 -18.83 -8.26 17.91
C GLU A 307 -19.48 -9.63 17.70
N CYS A 308 -20.44 -9.74 16.77
CA CYS A 308 -21.03 -11.01 16.39
C CYS A 308 -19.99 -11.98 15.80
N GLU A 309 -19.13 -11.51 14.90
CA GLU A 309 -18.05 -12.33 14.33
C GLU A 309 -17.09 -12.83 15.43
N SER A 310 -16.74 -11.95 16.37
CA SER A 310 -15.92 -12.31 17.54
C SER A 310 -16.58 -13.36 18.43
N GLU A 311 -17.88 -13.24 18.72
CA GLU A 311 -18.64 -14.24 19.48
C GLU A 311 -18.68 -15.60 18.75
N VAL A 312 -18.90 -15.59 17.44
CA VAL A 312 -18.88 -16.82 16.62
C VAL A 312 -17.49 -17.46 16.65
N HIS A 313 -16.43 -16.67 16.47
CA HIS A 313 -15.05 -17.16 16.55
C HIS A 313 -14.68 -17.71 17.92
N LEU A 314 -15.22 -17.13 18.99
CA LEU A 314 -15.03 -17.64 20.35
C LEU A 314 -15.72 -19.00 20.51
N ARG A 315 -16.96 -19.13 20.05
CA ARG A 315 -17.70 -20.39 20.05
C ARG A 315 -16.99 -21.47 19.26
N ASP A 316 -16.50 -21.14 18.06
CA ASP A 316 -15.84 -22.10 17.18
C ASP A 316 -14.49 -22.55 17.77
N ARG A 317 -13.75 -21.65 18.44
CA ARG A 317 -12.56 -22.03 19.23
C ARG A 317 -12.91 -22.98 20.36
N MET A 318 -13.98 -22.71 21.14
CA MET A 318 -14.42 -23.63 22.18
C MET A 318 -14.80 -25.00 21.62
N LEU A 319 -15.40 -25.07 20.43
CA LEU A 319 -15.70 -26.33 19.74
C LEU A 319 -14.43 -27.07 19.31
N GLN A 320 -13.43 -26.37 18.78
CA GLN A 320 -12.15 -26.96 18.40
C GLN A 320 -11.39 -27.49 19.62
N ASP A 321 -11.32 -26.71 20.69
CA ASP A 321 -10.69 -27.11 21.95
C ASP A 321 -11.39 -28.33 22.56
N ALA A 322 -12.71 -28.43 22.39
CA ALA A 322 -13.50 -29.57 22.84
C ALA A 322 -13.34 -30.83 21.98
N GLN A 323 -12.91 -30.73 20.71
CA GLN A 323 -12.70 -31.91 19.86
C GLN A 323 -11.49 -32.75 20.31
N GLY A 324 -10.50 -32.12 20.96
CA GLY A 324 -9.31 -32.81 21.48
C GLY A 324 -8.46 -33.49 20.39
N TRP A 325 -7.28 -33.98 20.76
CA TRP A 325 -6.40 -34.70 19.82
C TRP A 325 -6.77 -36.19 19.67
N PHE A 326 -7.24 -36.80 20.76
CA PHE A 326 -7.52 -38.24 20.81
C PHE A 326 -9.02 -38.55 20.82
N PHE A 327 -9.82 -37.76 21.56
CA PHE A 327 -11.27 -37.96 21.68
C PHE A 327 -11.99 -36.63 21.95
N PRO A 328 -13.21 -36.45 21.39
CA PRO A 328 -14.04 -35.26 21.64
C PRO A 328 -14.69 -35.29 23.03
N ASP A 329 -14.60 -34.19 23.75
CA ASP A 329 -15.25 -33.93 25.03
C ASP A 329 -16.70 -33.44 24.79
N VAL A 330 -17.66 -34.35 24.99
CA VAL A 330 -19.08 -34.10 24.71
C VAL A 330 -19.66 -32.97 25.58
N GLU A 331 -19.19 -32.81 26.82
CA GLU A 331 -19.69 -31.78 27.72
C GLU A 331 -19.26 -30.38 27.25
N LYS A 332 -17.97 -30.22 26.90
CA LYS A 332 -17.46 -28.96 26.35
C LYS A 332 -18.07 -28.60 25.00
N ILE A 333 -18.37 -29.59 24.15
CA ILE A 333 -19.11 -29.36 22.90
C ILE A 333 -20.51 -28.81 23.20
N LYS A 334 -21.19 -29.37 24.20
CA LYS A 334 -22.53 -28.91 24.59
C LYS A 334 -22.50 -27.50 25.15
N GLU A 335 -21.51 -27.19 26.00
CA GLU A 335 -21.29 -25.84 26.54
C GLU A 335 -21.02 -24.82 25.43
N ALA A 336 -20.10 -25.14 24.51
CA ALA A 336 -19.80 -24.28 23.37
C ALA A 336 -21.05 -24.03 22.51
N ARG A 337 -21.87 -25.05 22.23
CA ARG A 337 -23.13 -24.88 21.48
C ARG A 337 -24.18 -24.08 22.25
N ALA A 338 -24.16 -24.12 23.58
CA ALA A 338 -25.07 -23.37 24.44
C ALA A 338 -24.67 -21.90 24.60
N MET A 339 -23.49 -21.48 24.14
CA MET A 339 -23.05 -20.09 24.18
C MET A 339 -24.05 -19.19 23.44
N GLU A 340 -24.54 -18.17 24.16
CA GLU A 340 -25.45 -17.19 23.58
C GLU A 340 -24.71 -16.16 22.72
N LEU A 341 -25.08 -16.08 21.45
CA LEU A 341 -24.60 -15.06 20.52
C LEU A 341 -25.48 -13.80 20.60
N LYS A 342 -25.32 -13.01 21.66
CA LYS A 342 -26.17 -11.85 21.96
C LYS A 342 -26.08 -10.79 20.86
N ASN A 343 -24.88 -10.50 20.40
CA ASN A 343 -24.66 -9.48 19.38
C ASN A 343 -25.14 -9.94 18.00
N CYS A 344 -25.01 -11.23 17.68
CA CYS A 344 -25.59 -11.79 16.46
C CYS A 344 -27.12 -11.72 16.44
N ARG A 345 -27.79 -12.10 17.55
CA ARG A 345 -29.26 -11.96 17.67
C ARG A 345 -29.69 -10.51 17.49
N ARG A 346 -28.93 -9.56 18.07
CA ARG A 346 -29.19 -8.13 17.92
C ARG A 346 -29.01 -7.67 16.49
N LEU A 347 -27.93 -8.08 15.81
CA LEU A 347 -27.71 -7.78 14.40
C LEU A 347 -28.84 -8.32 13.51
N ASP A 348 -29.30 -9.55 13.77
CA ASP A 348 -30.41 -10.16 13.03
C ASP A 348 -31.72 -9.39 13.24
N SER A 349 -31.98 -8.87 14.44
CA SER A 349 -33.15 -8.01 14.71
C SER A 349 -33.15 -6.71 13.91
N LEU A 350 -31.98 -6.28 13.40
CA LEU A 350 -31.83 -5.07 12.59
C LEU A 350 -31.91 -5.36 11.08
N LYS A 351 -31.75 -6.61 10.60
CA LYS A 351 -31.71 -6.99 9.17
C LYS A 351 -32.95 -6.63 8.35
N GLY A 352 -34.07 -6.26 9.00
CA GLY A 352 -35.28 -5.76 8.34
C GLY A 352 -35.49 -4.24 8.42
N LYS A 353 -34.60 -3.51 9.10
CA LYS A 353 -34.73 -2.07 9.37
C LYS A 353 -33.64 -1.22 8.73
N TYR A 354 -32.49 -1.80 8.36
CA TYR A 354 -31.37 -1.07 7.75
C TYR A 354 -31.32 -1.20 6.23
#